data_AF-A0A4Q5WQ42-F1
#
_entry.id   AF-A0A4Q5WQ42-F1
#
_cell.length_a   1.000
_cell.length_b   1.000
_cell.length_c   1.000
_cell.angle_alpha   90.00
_cell.angle_beta   90.00
_cell.angle_gamma   90.00
#
_symmetry.space_group_name_H-M   'P 1'
#
loop_
_entity.id
_entity.type
_entity.pdbx_description
1 polymer ?
#
loop_
_entity_poly.entity_id
_entity_poly.type
_entity_poly.pdbx_seq_one_letter_code
_entity_poly.pdbx_strand_id
1 'polypeptide(L)' 'MPNKVTLQFQTPQDFSRFRSLVSGQVTTIDIGDLTITCTCTDELIAHAMNQFGGRVIREFAS' A
#
# COMPACT_ATOMS: atom_id res chain seq x y z
N MET A 1 6.42 8.94 -10.66
CA MET A 1 5.37 8.42 -11.60
C MET A 1 4.51 7.43 -10.84
N PRO A 2 3.26 7.13 -11.22
CA PRO A 2 2.49 6.10 -10.51
C PRO A 2 3.05 4.71 -10.83
N ASN A 3 3.37 3.96 -9.79
CA ASN A 3 3.91 2.60 -9.85
C ASN A 3 2.90 1.63 -9.27
N LYS A 4 2.73 0.48 -9.91
CA LYS A 4 1.96 -0.61 -9.31
C LYS A 4 2.85 -1.32 -8.29
N VAL A 5 2.42 -1.34 -7.04
CA VAL A 5 3.16 -1.95 -5.93
C VAL A 5 2.24 -2.72 -5.00
N THR A 6 2.79 -3.70 -4.30
CA THR A 6 2.14 -4.34 -3.15
C THR A 6 2.84 -3.92 -1.87
N LEU A 7 2.07 -3.35 -0.95
CA LEU A 7 2.49 -2.94 0.38
C LEU A 7 1.93 -3.92 1.41
N GLN A 8 2.76 -4.37 2.34
CA GLN A 8 2.37 -5.13 3.52
C GLN A 8 2.42 -4.26 4.77
N PHE A 9 1.43 -4.39 5.64
CA PHE A 9 1.32 -3.66 6.90
C PHE A 9 1.43 -4.62 8.08
N GLN A 10 1.92 -4.11 9.21
CA GLN A 10 2.11 -4.91 10.42
C GLN A 10 0.85 -4.94 11.30
N THR A 11 0.04 -3.88 11.24
CA THR A 11 -1.16 -3.75 12.09
C THR A 11 -2.41 -3.57 11.23
N PRO A 12 -3.57 -4.12 11.66
CA PRO A 12 -4.85 -3.87 10.99
C PRO A 12 -5.24 -2.39 10.95
N GLN A 13 -4.81 -1.61 11.95
CA GLN A 13 -5.09 -0.18 12.04
C GLN A 13 -4.39 0.58 10.90
N ASP A 14 -3.09 0.37 10.70
CA ASP A 14 -2.31 1.03 9.66
C ASP A 14 -2.78 0.63 8.26
N PHE A 15 -3.04 -0.67 8.08
CA PHE A 15 -3.65 -1.20 6.88
C PHE A 15 -4.97 -0.48 6.55
N SER A 16 -5.87 -0.34 7.53
CA SER A 16 -7.19 0.29 7.33
C SER A 16 -7.07 1.78 7.02
N ARG A 17 -6.16 2.49 7.69
CA ARG A 17 -5.89 3.92 7.45
C ARG A 17 -5.34 4.13 6.04
N PHE A 18 -4.34 3.35 5.63
CA PHE A 18 -3.78 3.46 4.29
C PHE A 18 -4.80 3.07 3.21
N ARG A 19 -5.55 1.97 3.39
CA ARG A 19 -6.63 1.56 2.47
C ARG A 19 -7.63 2.70 2.23
N SER A 20 -7.99 3.43 3.29
CA SER A 20 -8.93 4.55 3.18
C SER A 20 -8.32 5.71 2.38
N LEU A 21 -7.04 6.01 2.62
CA LEU A 21 -6.28 7.04 1.91
C LEU A 21 -6.16 6.75 0.41
N VAL A 22 -5.93 5.48 0.02
CA VAL A 22 -5.66 5.09 -1.38
C VAL A 22 -6.82 4.35 -2.05
N SER A 23 -8.05 4.50 -1.54
CA SER A 23 -9.21 3.70 -1.98
C SER A 23 -9.47 3.74 -3.49
N GLY A 24 -9.18 4.85 -4.16
CA GLY A 24 -9.34 4.99 -5.62
C GLY A 24 -8.20 4.38 -6.45
N GLN A 25 -7.10 3.98 -5.80
CA GLN A 25 -5.90 3.43 -6.43
C GLN A 25 -5.71 1.93 -6.15
N VAL A 26 -6.52 1.35 -5.25
CA VAL A 26 -6.46 -0.07 -4.88
C VAL A 26 -6.83 -0.95 -6.07
N THR A 27 -5.96 -1.91 -6.37
CA THR A 27 -6.23 -3.00 -7.31
C THR A 27 -6.64 -4.29 -6.59
N THR A 28 -6.01 -4.59 -5.46
CA THR A 28 -6.23 -5.85 -4.72
C THR A 28 -5.95 -5.65 -3.24
N ILE A 29 -6.68 -6.38 -2.40
CA ILE A 29 -6.52 -6.38 -0.95
C ILE A 29 -6.47 -7.82 -0.47
N ASP A 30 -5.52 -8.11 0.43
CA ASP A 30 -5.54 -9.30 1.27
C ASP A 30 -5.57 -8.87 2.75
N ILE A 31 -6.62 -9.25 3.46
CA ILE A 31 -6.78 -8.90 4.88
C ILE A 31 -6.03 -9.90 5.77
N GLY A 32 -5.85 -11.15 5.33
CA GLY A 32 -5.11 -12.17 6.09
C GLY A 32 -3.64 -11.80 6.23
N ASP A 33 -3.02 -11.37 5.12
CA ASP A 33 -1.62 -10.95 5.10
C ASP A 33 -1.42 -9.44 5.28
N LEU A 34 -2.52 -8.70 5.48
CA LEU A 34 -2.54 -7.23 5.56
C LEU A 34 -1.81 -6.56 4.39
N THR A 35 -2.11 -6.99 3.16
CA THR A 35 -1.49 -6.46 1.96
C THR A 35 -2.46 -5.67 1.10
N ILE A 36 -1.95 -4.61 0.47
CA ILE A 36 -2.67 -3.77 -0.49
C ILE A 36 -1.82 -3.65 -1.73
N THR A 37 -2.37 -4.06 -2.87
CA THR A 37 -1.81 -3.73 -4.17
C THR A 37 -2.48 -2.48 -4.70
N CYS A 38 -1.72 -1.44 -5.02
CA CYS A 38 -2.21 -0.18 -5.55
C CYS A 38 -1.34 0.34 -6.70
N THR A 39 -1.95 1.18 -7.54
CA THR A 39 -1.22 2.05 -8.47
C THR A 39 -0.96 3.38 -7.78
N CYS A 40 0.14 3.46 -7.04
CA CYS A 40 0.44 4.55 -6.12
C CYS A 40 1.59 5.42 -6.63
N THR A 41 1.56 6.72 -6.34
CA THR A 41 2.72 7.60 -6.57
C THR A 41 3.82 7.31 -5.54
N ASP A 42 5.05 7.67 -5.87
CA ASP A 42 6.21 7.53 -4.97
C ASP A 42 5.97 8.23 -3.62
N GLU A 43 5.23 9.34 -3.61
CA GLU A 43 4.83 10.05 -2.39
C GLU A 43 3.88 9.23 -1.51
N LEU A 44 2.88 8.56 -2.10
CA LEU A 44 1.97 7.69 -1.36
C LEU A 44 2.68 6.45 -0.81
N ILE A 45 3.63 5.90 -1.57
CA ILE A 45 4.47 4.78 -1.14
C ILE A 45 5.33 5.21 0.06
N ALA A 46 6.01 6.36 -0.05
CA ALA A 46 6.79 6.92 1.05
C ALA A 46 5.92 7.22 2.28
N HIS A 47 4.69 7.72 2.08
CA HIS A 47 3.74 7.95 3.17
C HIS A 47 3.34 6.64 3.86
N ALA A 48 3.06 5.56 3.10
CA ALA A 48 2.79 4.24 3.66
C ALA A 48 3.93 3.73 4.53
N MET A 49 5.17 3.86 4.05
CA MET A 49 6.35 3.37 4.75
C MET A 49 6.67 4.18 6.01
N ASN A 50 6.62 5.51 5.91
CA ASN A 50 7.06 6.39 6.99
C ASN A 50 5.98 6.63 8.05
N GLN A 51 4.70 6.62 7.69
CA GLN A 51 3.60 6.97 8.60
C GLN A 51 2.77 5.77 9.06
N PHE A 52 2.76 4.67 8.29
CA PHE A 52 1.91 3.50 8.55
C PHE A 52 2.73 2.20 8.66
N GLY A 53 4.06 2.27 8.76
CA GLY A 53 4.92 1.10 8.89
C GLY A 53 4.81 0.11 7.74
N GLY A 54 4.32 0.57 6.58
CA GLY A 54 4.16 -0.26 5.38
C GLY A 54 5.51 -0.67 4.81
N ARG A 55 5.57 -1.85 4.20
CA ARG A 55 6.74 -2.34 3.48
C ARG A 55 6.35 -2.72 2.07
N VAL A 56 7.09 -2.22 1.08
CA VAL A 56 6.97 -2.70 -0.30
C VAL A 56 7.49 -4.13 -0.35
N ILE A 57 6.61 -5.08 -0.70
CA ILE A 57 6.97 -6.50 -0.87
C ILE A 57 7.04 -6.90 -2.35
N ARG A 58 6.46 -6.09 -3.23
CA ARG A 58 6.51 -6.30 -4.68
C ARG A 58 6.37 -4.98 -5.43
N GLU A 59 7.22 -4.79 -6.42
CA GLU A 59 7.07 -3.77 -7.46
C GLU A 59 6.78 -4.47 -8.78
N PHE A 60 5.87 -3.91 -9.57
CA PHE A 60 5.56 -4.41 -10.89
C PHE A 60 6.22 -3.46 -11.90
N ALA A 61 7.11 -4.00 -12.73
CA ALA A 61 7.65 -3.23 -13.85
C ALA A 61 6.50 -2.77 -14.75
N SER A 62 6.46 -1.47 -15.03
CA SER A 62 5.58 -0.83 -15.99
C SER A 62 5.93 -1.22 -17.43
#